data_AF-A0A2H5VXT0-F1
#
_entry.id   AF-A0A2H5VXT0-F1
#
_cell.length_a   1.000
_cell.length_b   1.000
_cell.length_c   1.000
_cell.angle_alpha   90.00
_cell.angle_beta   90.00
_cell.angle_gamma   90.00
#
_symmetry.space_group_name_H-M   'P 1'
#
loop_
_entity.id
_entity.type
_entity.pdbx_description
1 polymer ?
#
loop_
_entity_poly.entity_id
_entity_poly.type
_entity_poly.pdbx_seq_one_letter_code
_entity_poly.pdbx_strand_id
1 'polypeptide(L)'
;MATRTGIGAAIEGLRTWLAEVAEEQFQRHRRWLRDLAPEQERAIRTQLLPSVVDQLVLACVREGLWCEISDGAKALSLPKKAGR
;
A
#
# COMPACT_ATOMS: atom_id res chain seq x y z
N MET A 1 23.78 5.46 -2.12
CA MET A 1 22.80 6.56 -2.08
C MET A 1 21.66 6.44 -3.11
N ALA A 2 21.66 5.47 -4.04
CA ALA A 2 20.64 5.33 -5.09
C ALA A 2 19.34 4.58 -4.69
N THR A 3 19.29 3.91 -3.53
CA THR A 3 18.16 3.07 -3.12
C THR A 3 16.99 3.83 -2.49
N ARG A 4 17.26 5.00 -1.88
CA ARG A 4 16.25 5.76 -1.12
C ARG A 4 15.23 6.48 -2.01
N THR A 5 15.64 6.88 -3.21
CA THR A 5 14.78 7.54 -4.22
C THR A 5 13.91 6.54 -4.99
N GLY A 6 14.40 5.33 -5.27
CA GLY A 6 13.63 4.30 -5.97
C GLY A 6 12.45 3.77 -5.16
N ILE A 7 12.65 3.56 -3.86
CA ILE A 7 11.59 3.08 -2.95
C ILE A 7 10.49 4.13 -2.80
N GLY A 8 10.84 5.41 -2.64
CA GLY A 8 9.86 6.49 -2.56
C GLY A 8 9.00 6.60 -3.83
N ALA A 9 9.61 6.50 -5.02
CA ALA A 9 8.89 6.52 -6.28
C ALA A 9 7.96 5.30 -6.45
N ALA A 10 8.39 4.12 -6.02
CA ALA A 10 7.56 2.91 -6.04
C ALA A 10 6.35 3.01 -5.10
N ILE A 11 6.53 3.59 -3.91
CA ILE A 11 5.44 3.82 -2.95
C ILE A 11 4.41 4.80 -3.51
N GLU A 12 4.85 5.90 -4.14
CA GLU A 12 3.94 6.85 -4.77
C GLU A 12 3.22 6.26 -6.00
N GLY A 13 3.90 5.41 -6.76
CA GLY A 13 3.28 4.63 -7.83
C GLY A 13 2.19 3.68 -7.31
N LEU A 14 2.47 2.94 -6.23
CA LEU A 14 1.51 2.07 -5.56
C LEU A 14 0.31 2.87 -5.03
N ARG A 15 0.56 4.02 -4.39
CA ARG A 15 -0.49 4.90 -3.89
C ARG A 15 -1.41 5.38 -5.01
N THR A 16 -0.83 5.80 -6.13
CA THR A 16 -1.59 6.27 -7.30
C THR A 16 -2.47 5.17 -7.86
N TRP A 17 -1.89 3.98 -8.08
CA TRP A 17 -2.63 2.82 -8.58
C TRP A 17 -3.77 2.39 -7.63
N LEU A 18 -3.52 2.36 -6.32
CA LEU A 18 -4.56 2.03 -5.33
C LEU A 18 -5.68 3.07 -5.29
N ALA A 19 -5.37 4.36 -5.51
CA ALA A 19 -6.38 5.41 -5.59
C ALA A 19 -7.28 5.25 -6.82
N GLU A 20 -6.72 4.87 -7.97
CA GLU A 20 -7.48 4.56 -9.19
C GLU A 20 -8.41 3.36 -8.96
N VAL A 21 -7.88 2.28 -8.37
CA VAL A 21 -8.69 1.09 -8.03
C VAL A 21 -9.79 1.43 -7.05
N ALA A 22 -9.50 2.21 -6.00
CA ALA A 22 -10.48 2.60 -4.99
C ALA A 22 -11.63 3.42 -5.60
N GLU A 23 -11.32 4.37 -6.49
CA GLU A 23 -12.33 5.14 -7.22
C GLU A 23 -13.14 4.25 -8.19
N GLU A 24 -12.50 3.32 -8.90
CA GLU A 24 -13.20 2.36 -9.78
C GLU A 24 -14.18 1.49 -8.98
N GLN A 25 -13.74 0.96 -7.83
CA GLN A 25 -14.61 0.17 -6.95
C GLN A 25 -15.76 1.02 -6.42
N PHE A 26 -15.50 2.27 -6.02
CA PHE A 26 -16.53 3.18 -5.58
C PHE A 26 -17.59 3.41 -6.67
N GLN A 27 -17.18 3.70 -7.91
CA GLN A 27 -18.12 3.90 -9.03
C GLN A 27 -18.90 2.61 -9.35
N ARG A 28 -18.24 1.45 -9.34
CA ARG A 28 -18.89 0.15 -9.58
C ARG A 28 -19.97 -0.17 -8.55
N HIS A 29 -19.73 0.18 -7.29
CA HIS A 29 -20.65 -0.07 -6.19
C HIS A 29 -21.58 1.10 -5.87
N ARG A 30 -21.40 2.26 -6.52
CA ARG A 30 -22.26 3.44 -6.37
C ARG A 30 -23.74 3.12 -6.57
N ARG A 31 -24.06 2.21 -7.49
CA ARG A 31 -25.45 1.76 -7.74
C ARG A 31 -26.11 1.06 -6.56
N TRP A 32 -25.34 0.64 -5.55
CA TRP A 32 -25.83 0.06 -4.29
C TRP A 32 -25.92 1.11 -3.19
N LEU A 33 -25.43 2.32 -3.44
CA LEU A 33 -25.46 3.50 -2.57
C LEU A 33 -26.50 4.52 -3.08
N ARG A 34 -27.66 4.06 -3.59
CA ARG A 34 -28.66 4.93 -4.25
C ARG A 34 -29.22 6.04 -3.37
N ASP A 35 -29.16 5.89 -2.05
CA ASP A 35 -29.71 6.83 -1.08
C ASP A 35 -28.64 7.72 -0.43
N LEU A 36 -27.43 7.71 -0.96
CA LEU A 36 -26.32 8.47 -0.40
C LEU A 36 -26.46 9.95 -0.78
N ALA A 37 -26.54 10.81 0.23
CA ALA A 37 -26.60 12.25 -0.01
C ALA A 37 -25.32 12.73 -0.71
N PRO A 38 -25.37 13.77 -1.57
CA PRO A 38 -24.19 14.30 -2.25
C PRO A 38 -23.02 14.63 -1.30
N GLU A 39 -23.34 15.08 -0.09
CA GLU A 39 -22.37 15.40 0.97
C GLU A 39 -21.68 14.15 1.49
N GLN A 40 -22.41 13.04 1.63
CA GLN A 40 -21.85 11.76 2.04
C GLN A 40 -20.99 11.17 0.92
N GLU A 41 -21.40 11.32 -0.34
CA GLU A 41 -20.63 10.84 -1.50
C GLU A 41 -19.30 11.60 -1.56
N ARG A 42 -19.35 12.91 -1.35
CA ARG A 42 -18.17 13.75 -1.25
C ARG A 42 -17.26 13.32 -0.11
N ALA A 43 -17.81 13.06 1.08
CA ALA A 43 -17.03 12.63 2.23
C ALA A 43 -16.33 11.28 1.99
N ILE A 44 -17.00 10.33 1.34
CA ILE A 44 -16.40 9.05 0.97
C ILE A 44 -15.22 9.28 0.02
N ARG A 45 -15.41 10.07 -1.03
CA ARG A 45 -14.38 10.28 -2.05
C ARG A 45 -13.18 11.09 -1.56
N THR A 46 -13.39 12.10 -0.71
CA THR A 46 -12.31 13.01 -0.30
C THR A 46 -11.64 12.62 1.01
N GLN A 47 -12.26 11.75 1.82
CA GLN A 47 -11.72 11.37 3.13
C GLN A 47 -11.57 9.86 3.25
N LEU A 48 -12.66 9.10 3.02
CA LEU A 48 -12.66 7.67 3.27
C LEU A 48 -11.75 6.91 2.28
N LEU A 49 -11.91 7.13 0.97
CA LEU A 49 -11.08 6.44 -0.05
C LEU A 49 -9.59 6.75 0.14
N PRO A 50 -9.15 8.02 0.30
CA PRO A 50 -7.75 8.32 0.61
C PRO A 50 -7.24 7.62 1.87
N SER A 51 -8.05 7.58 2.95
CA SER A 51 -7.66 6.91 4.19
C SER A 51 -7.47 5.41 4.01
N VAL A 52 -8.33 4.75 3.22
CA VAL A 52 -8.20 3.32 2.90
C VAL A 52 -6.94 3.07 2.08
N VAL A 53 -6.68 3.90 1.06
CA VAL A 53 -5.47 3.82 0.24
C VAL A 53 -4.22 3.94 1.11
N ASP A 54 -4.16 4.93 2.01
CA ASP A 54 -3.02 5.13 2.89
C ASP A 54 -2.79 3.94 3.83
N GLN A 55 -3.86 3.33 4.35
CA GLN A 55 -3.77 2.12 5.17
C GLN A 55 -3.25 0.92 4.37
N LEU A 56 -3.70 0.75 3.12
CA LEU A 56 -3.24 -0.32 2.24
C LEU A 56 -1.78 -0.13 1.83
N VAL A 57 -1.37 1.09 1.46
CA VAL A 57 0.04 1.42 1.19
C VAL A 57 0.90 1.12 2.42
N LEU A 58 0.45 1.53 3.61
CA LEU A 58 1.17 1.25 4.84
C LEU A 58 1.29 -0.25 5.13
N ALA A 59 0.23 -1.03 4.91
CA ALA A 59 0.24 -2.48 5.07
C ALA A 59 1.24 -3.12 4.09
N CYS A 60 1.18 -2.77 2.80
CA CYS A 60 2.12 -3.28 1.79
C CYS A 60 3.57 -2.91 2.10
N VAL A 61 3.83 -1.69 2.55
CA VAL A 61 5.19 -1.26 2.95
C VAL A 61 5.65 -2.03 4.19
N ARG A 62 4.78 -2.22 5.20
CA ARG A 62 5.12 -2.99 6.40
C ARG A 62 5.38 -4.45 6.10
N GLU A 63 4.56 -5.08 5.26
CA GLU A 63 4.76 -6.46 4.83
C GLU A 63 6.02 -6.61 3.97
N GLY A 64 6.26 -5.70 3.03
CA GLY A 64 7.49 -5.67 2.24
C GLY A 64 8.74 -5.50 3.10
N LEU A 65 8.71 -4.58 4.08
CA LEU A 65 9.77 -4.42 5.08
C LEU A 65 9.93 -5.67 5.96
N TRP A 66 8.83 -6.34 6.32
CA TRP A 66 8.87 -7.58 7.09
C TRP A 66 9.53 -8.72 6.31
N CYS A 67 9.24 -8.82 5.00
CA CYS A 67 9.91 -9.76 4.10
C CYS A 67 11.41 -9.45 4.00
N GLU A 68 11.80 -8.19 3.79
CA GLU A 68 13.22 -7.81 3.73
C GLU A 68 13.96 -8.06 5.05
N ILE A 69 13.34 -7.78 6.21
CA ILE A 69 13.93 -8.05 7.52
C ILE A 69 14.05 -9.56 7.76
N SER A 70 13.03 -10.35 7.37
CA SER A 70 13.06 -11.80 7.51
C SER A 70 14.12 -12.45 6.61
N ASP A 71 14.32 -11.93 5.40
CA ASP A 71 15.36 -12.42 4.48
C ASP A 71 16.76 -11.96 4.91
N GLY A 72 16.90 -10.73 5.41
CA GLY A 72 18.14 -10.24 6.03
C GLY A 72 18.51 -11.00 7.31
N ALA A 73 17.54 -11.35 8.15
CA ALA A 73 17.73 -12.17 9.34
C ALA A 73 18.09 -13.62 8.99
N LYS A 74 17.52 -14.20 7.93
CA LYS A 74 17.93 -15.50 7.38
C LYS A 74 19.35 -15.46 6.81
N ALA A 75 19.74 -14.38 6.14
CA ALA A 75 21.09 -14.21 5.61
C ALA A 75 22.15 -14.09 6.72
N LEU A 76 21.81 -13.48 7.86
CA LEU A 76 22.69 -13.34 9.03
C LEU A 76 22.71 -14.58 9.94
N SER A 77 21.79 -15.52 9.77
CA SER A 77 21.72 -16.76 10.56
C SER A 77 22.30 -17.99 9.86
N LEU A 78 22.93 -17.83 8.69
CA LEU A 78 23.83 -18.85 8.15
C LEU A 78 25.18 -18.79 8.87
N PRO A 79 25.52 -19.75 9.76
CA PRO A 79 26.86 -19.80 10.29
C PRO A 79 27.83 -20.10 9.15
N LYS A 80 28.84 -19.24 9.05
CA LYS A 80 30.09 -19.43 8.33
C LYS A 80 30.61 -20.85 8.60
N LYS A 81 30.30 -21.83 7.74
CA LYS A 81 31.08 -23.07 7.68
C LYS A 81 32.43 -22.71 7.04
N ALA A 82 33.33 -22.21 7.88
CA ALA A 82 34.74 -22.40 7.69
C ALA A 82 35.06 -23.89 7.92
N GLY A 83 35.86 -24.47 7.02
CA GLY A 83 36.37 -25.85 7.11
C GLY A 83 35.77 -26.74 6.02
N ARG A 84 36.54 -27.32 5.10
CA ARG A 84 37.99 -27.53 5.02
C ARG A 84 38.37 -27.66 3.54
#